data_AF-A0A7C5QWY5-F1
#
_entry.id   AF-A0A7C5QWY5-F1
#
_cell.length_a   1.000
_cell.length_b   1.000
_cell.length_c   1.000
_cell.angle_alpha   90.00
_cell.angle_beta   90.00
_cell.angle_gamma   90.00
#
_symmetry.space_group_name_H-M   'P 1'
#
loop_
_entity.id
_entity.type
_entity.pdbx_description
1 polymer ?
#
loop_
_entity_poly.entity_id
_entity_poly.type
_entity_poly.pdbx_seq_one_letter_code
_entity_poly.pdbx_strand_id
1 'polypeptide(L)'
;MLRRPPRPFPVFPLWAMLLLALICSGCGRGKVQPLPAVTTAVGTKSPCANCEKTIENVTEENLFTYKGVQYVVCDKKCAQAIREWIDMLDE
;
A
#
# COMPACT_ATOMS: atom_id res chain seq x y z
N MET A 1 -1.80 -62.45 48.27
CA MET A 1 -2.63 -61.22 48.27
C MET A 1 -1.81 -60.10 48.89
N LEU A 2 -1.54 -59.01 48.15
CA LEU A 2 -1.18 -57.68 48.66
C LEU A 2 -1.14 -56.73 47.44
N ARG A 3 -2.29 -56.09 47.16
CA ARG A 3 -2.46 -55.07 46.11
C ARG A 3 -1.77 -53.79 46.57
N ARG A 4 -0.81 -53.27 45.79
CA ARG A 4 -0.26 -51.91 45.99
C ARG A 4 -1.15 -50.88 45.29
N PRO A 5 -1.36 -49.69 45.89
CA PRO A 5 -2.29 -48.67 45.41
C PRO A 5 -1.78 -47.92 44.16
N PRO A 6 -2.70 -47.29 43.39
CA PRO A 6 -2.37 -46.51 42.20
C PRO A 6 -1.62 -45.22 42.54
N ARG A 7 -0.64 -44.85 41.70
CA ARG A 7 0.09 -43.58 41.80
C ARG A 7 -0.79 -42.42 41.31
N PRO A 8 -0.73 -41.24 41.94
CA PRO A 8 -1.44 -40.05 41.48
C PRO A 8 -0.77 -39.45 40.23
N PHE A 9 -1.61 -39.06 39.28
CA PHE A 9 -1.23 -38.31 38.08
C PHE A 9 -0.78 -36.88 38.45
N PRO A 10 0.26 -36.32 37.81
CA PRO A 10 0.62 -34.92 37.99
C PRO A 10 -0.40 -34.02 37.28
N VAL A 11 -1.03 -33.18 38.09
CA VAL A 11 -1.88 -32.06 37.71
C VAL A 11 -1.02 -31.03 36.97
N PHE A 12 -1.12 -30.99 35.65
CA PHE A 12 -0.47 -29.95 34.84
C PHE A 12 -1.14 -28.59 35.12
N PRO A 13 -0.38 -27.53 35.45
CA PRO A 13 -0.94 -26.25 35.82
C PRO A 13 -1.50 -25.53 34.59
N LEU A 14 -2.82 -25.31 34.61
CA LEU A 14 -3.67 -24.55 33.67
C LEU A 14 -3.27 -23.06 33.48
N TRP A 15 -2.11 -22.64 33.96
CA TRP A 15 -1.66 -21.24 33.93
C TRP A 15 -0.95 -20.83 32.64
N ALA A 16 -0.66 -21.76 31.73
CA ALA A 16 0.01 -21.45 30.46
C ALA A 16 -0.92 -20.80 29.41
N MET A 17 -2.23 -20.72 29.66
CA MET A 17 -3.21 -20.29 28.65
C MET A 17 -3.76 -18.86 28.82
N LEU A 18 -3.22 -18.06 29.74
CA LEU A 18 -3.69 -16.67 29.96
C LEU A 18 -2.78 -15.58 29.35
N LEU A 19 -1.62 -15.94 28.79
CA LEU A 19 -0.65 -14.98 28.25
C LEU A 19 -0.80 -14.70 26.74
N LEU A 20 -1.74 -15.34 26.03
CA LEU A 20 -1.90 -15.18 24.57
C LEU A 20 -2.89 -14.08 24.17
N ALA A 21 -3.59 -13.44 25.12
CA ALA A 21 -4.66 -12.47 24.81
C ALA A 21 -4.19 -11.00 24.70
N LEU A 22 -2.89 -10.72 24.87
CA LEU A 22 -2.37 -9.35 25.03
C LEU A 22 -1.69 -8.73 23.79
N ILE A 23 -1.97 -9.23 22.57
CA ILE A 23 -1.32 -8.75 21.33
C ILE A 23 -2.25 -7.88 20.45
N CYS A 24 -3.54 -7.70 20.81
CA CYS A 24 -4.44 -6.79 20.08
C CYS A 24 -4.38 -5.33 20.59
N SER A 25 -3.22 -4.89 21.08
CA SER A 25 -2.97 -3.50 21.45
C SER A 25 -2.50 -2.72 20.23
N GLY A 26 -3.44 -2.02 19.58
CA GLY A 26 -3.09 -0.85 18.77
C GLY A 26 -3.17 -1.04 17.26
N CYS A 27 -4.39 -1.12 16.73
CA CYS A 27 -4.66 -0.62 15.39
C CYS A 27 -4.66 0.93 15.46
N GLY A 28 -3.47 1.49 15.69
CA GLY A 28 -3.22 2.92 15.62
C GLY A 28 -3.51 3.36 14.20
N ARG A 29 -4.62 4.08 14.04
CA ARG A 29 -5.08 4.72 12.81
C ARG A 29 -3.87 5.42 12.17
N GLY A 30 -3.33 4.77 11.13
CA GLY A 30 -2.09 5.18 10.49
C GLY A 30 -2.18 6.65 10.14
N LYS A 31 -1.10 7.40 10.41
CA LYS A 31 -0.92 8.74 9.89
C LYS A 31 -1.34 8.71 8.42
N VAL A 32 -2.30 9.54 8.05
CA VAL A 32 -2.59 9.85 6.64
C VAL A 32 -1.25 10.28 6.08
N GLN A 33 -0.57 9.37 5.37
CA GLN A 33 0.63 9.74 4.64
C GLN A 33 0.13 10.80 3.65
N PRO A 34 0.69 12.02 3.64
CA PRO A 34 0.41 12.92 2.54
C PRO A 34 0.72 12.11 1.28
N LEU A 35 -0.26 12.01 0.37
CA LEU A 35 -0.07 11.45 -0.96
C LEU A 35 1.30 11.95 -1.44
N PRO A 36 2.24 11.06 -1.81
CA PRO A 36 3.58 11.48 -2.17
C PRO A 36 3.43 12.55 -3.25
N ALA A 37 3.74 13.79 -2.90
CA ALA A 37 3.89 14.86 -3.87
C ALA A 37 4.87 14.30 -4.88
N VAL A 38 4.37 14.05 -6.09
CA VAL A 38 5.05 13.35 -7.19
C VAL A 38 6.50 13.80 -7.17
N THR A 39 7.40 12.94 -6.70
CA THR A 39 8.84 13.18 -6.85
C THR A 39 9.02 13.33 -8.34
N THR A 40 9.30 14.56 -8.79
CA THR A 40 9.35 14.94 -10.20
C THR A 40 10.08 13.86 -10.97
N ALA A 41 9.37 13.14 -11.86
CA ALA A 41 9.91 11.97 -12.54
C ALA A 41 11.05 12.32 -13.52
N VAL A 42 11.47 13.59 -13.61
CA VAL A 42 12.51 14.08 -14.50
C VAL A 42 13.80 13.29 -14.31
N GLY A 43 14.38 12.82 -15.42
CA GLY A 43 15.60 12.02 -15.43
C GLY A 43 15.41 10.56 -14.99
N THR A 44 14.18 10.13 -14.70
CA THR A 44 13.88 8.73 -14.34
C THR A 44 13.12 8.02 -15.46
N LYS A 45 13.18 6.68 -15.42
CA LYS A 45 12.40 5.81 -16.29
C LYS A 45 11.00 5.65 -15.70
N SER A 46 9.97 6.02 -16.45
CA SER A 46 8.56 5.95 -16.01
C SER A 46 7.63 5.54 -17.15
N PRO A 47 6.57 4.78 -16.90
CA PRO A 47 5.52 4.54 -17.89
C PRO A 47 4.68 5.80 -18.13
N CYS A 48 4.13 5.93 -19.34
CA CYS A 48 3.09 6.89 -19.68
C CYS A 48 1.79 6.54 -18.95
N ALA A 49 1.17 7.51 -18.30
CA ALA A 49 -0.06 7.34 -17.53
C ALA A 49 -1.29 6.94 -18.38
N ASN A 50 -1.25 7.16 -19.70
CA ASN A 50 -2.35 6.81 -20.61
C ASN A 50 -2.13 5.49 -21.35
N CYS A 51 -0.98 5.36 -22.04
CA CYS A 51 -0.73 4.25 -22.96
C CYS A 51 0.30 3.24 -22.44
N GLU A 52 0.77 3.40 -21.20
CA GLU A 52 1.75 2.54 -20.52
C GLU A 52 3.11 2.40 -21.22
N LYS A 53 3.32 3.10 -22.34
CA LYS A 53 4.60 3.15 -23.03
C LYS A 53 5.68 3.66 -22.09
N THR A 54 6.75 2.90 -21.96
CA THR A 54 7.87 3.27 -21.11
C THR A 54 8.68 4.41 -21.73
N ILE A 55 8.91 5.45 -20.94
CA ILE A 55 9.77 6.58 -21.28
C ILE A 55 11.08 6.38 -20.52
N GLU A 56 12.18 6.17 -21.25
CA GLU A 56 13.50 5.87 -20.69
C GLU A 56 14.07 7.03 -19.87
N ASN A 57 13.81 8.27 -20.32
CA ASN A 57 14.23 9.49 -19.66
C ASN A 57 13.08 10.51 -19.74
N VAL A 58 12.40 10.72 -18.62
CA VAL A 58 11.33 11.72 -18.53
C VAL A 58 11.94 13.12 -18.52
N THR A 59 11.48 13.98 -19.42
CA THR A 59 11.80 15.41 -19.46
C THR A 59 10.62 16.24 -18.96
N GLU A 60 10.81 17.55 -18.80
CA GLU A 60 9.72 18.47 -18.45
C GLU A 60 8.57 18.46 -19.47
N GLU A 61 8.87 18.18 -20.74
CA GLU A 61 7.87 18.08 -21.81
C GLU A 61 6.93 16.87 -21.65
N ASN A 62 7.39 15.85 -20.92
CA ASN A 62 6.61 14.66 -20.62
C ASN A 62 5.78 14.82 -19.34
N LEU A 63 5.89 15.96 -18.65
CA LEU A 63 5.11 16.24 -17.44
C LEU A 63 3.86 17.03 -17.78
N PHE A 64 2.72 16.51 -17.34
CA PHE A 64 1.42 17.13 -17.53
C PHE A 64 0.70 17.25 -16.18
N THR A 65 0.36 18.47 -15.76
CA THR A 65 -0.37 18.70 -14.51
C THR A 65 -1.84 19.00 -14.78
N TYR A 66 -2.74 18.29 -14.10
CA TYR A 66 -4.19 18.48 -14.18
C TYR A 66 -4.84 18.29 -12.81
N LYS A 67 -5.75 19.19 -12.43
CA LYS A 67 -6.43 19.19 -11.11
C LYS A 67 -5.47 19.01 -9.92
N GLY A 68 -4.27 19.59 -10.01
CA GLY A 68 -3.24 19.52 -8.96
C GLY A 68 -2.43 18.21 -8.92
N VAL A 69 -2.70 17.27 -9.82
CA VAL A 69 -1.93 16.02 -9.95
C VAL A 69 -1.02 16.10 -11.16
N GLN A 70 0.24 15.68 -11.01
CA GLN A 70 1.21 15.60 -12.10
C GLN A 70 1.25 14.18 -12.67
N TYR A 71 1.16 14.08 -13.99
CA TYR A 71 1.17 12.85 -14.77
C TYR A 71 2.36 12.83 -15.72
N VAL A 72 2.88 11.64 -16.00
CA VAL A 72 3.89 11.41 -17.04
C VAL A 72 3.18 10.99 -18.33
N VAL A 73 3.39 11.72 -19.41
CA VAL A 73 2.76 11.49 -20.72
C VAL A 73 3.81 11.43 -21.82
N CYS A 74 3.61 10.58 -22.83
CA CYS A 74 4.55 10.47 -23.95
C CYS A 74 4.26 11.47 -25.09
N ASP A 75 3.04 12.02 -25.16
CA ASP A 75 2.62 12.95 -26.19
C ASP A 75 1.34 13.72 -25.79
N LYS A 76 1.01 14.74 -26.59
CA LYS A 76 -0.16 15.60 -26.36
C LYS A 76 -1.50 14.88 -26.42
N LYS A 77 -1.62 13.81 -27.23
CA LYS A 77 -2.88 13.04 -27.31
C LYS A 77 -3.09 12.26 -26.01
N CYS A 78 -2.01 11.70 -25.44
CA CYS A 78 -2.08 11.06 -24.13
C CYS A 78 -2.48 12.05 -23.02
N ALA A 79 -1.97 13.28 -23.06
CA ALA A 79 -2.37 14.32 -22.12
C ALA A 79 -3.87 14.67 -22.25
N GLN A 80 -4.38 14.77 -23.48
CA GLN A 80 -5.81 15.04 -23.72
C GLN A 80 -6.71 13.90 -23.25
N ALA A 81 -6.36 12.64 -23.55
CA ALA A 81 -7.13 11.49 -23.11
C ALA A 81 -7.25 11.42 -21.57
N ILE A 82 -6.16 11.76 -20.86
CA ILE A 82 -6.18 11.84 -19.39
C ILE A 82 -7.12 12.95 -18.90
N ARG A 83 -7.15 14.12 -19.54
CA ARG A 83 -8.09 15.19 -19.18
C ARG A 83 -9.54 14.72 -19.31
N GLU A 84 -9.88 14.17 -20.48
CA GLU A 84 -11.23 13.68 -20.77
C GLU A 84 -11.65 12.59 -19.78
N TRP A 85 -10.74 11.66 -19.47
CA TRP A 85 -11.00 10.61 -18.47
C TRP A 85 -11.24 11.17 -17.07
N ILE A 86 -10.43 12.14 -16.64
CA ILE A 86 -10.58 12.77 -15.32
C ILE A 86 -11.87 13.59 -15.26
N ASP A 87 -12.23 14.30 -16.32
CA ASP A 87 -13.45 15.11 -16.33
C ASP A 87 -14.71 14.26 -16.23
N MET A 88 -14.75 13.08 -16.87
CA MET A 88 -15.86 12.12 -16.72
C MET A 88 -15.99 11.55 -15.30
N LEU A 89 -14.92 11.56 -14.49
CA LEU A 89 -14.95 11.05 -13.12
C LEU A 89 -15.45 12.08 -12.10
N ASP A 90 -15.40 13.36 -12.44
CA ASP A 90 -15.84 14.46 -11.57
C ASP A 90 -17.29 14.89 -11.84
N GLU A 91 -17.96 14.32 -12.84
CA GLU A 91 -19.40 14.47 -13.14
C GLU A 91 -20.26 13.43 -12.42
#